data_AF-A0A5N6NHT1-F1
#
_entry.id   AF-A0A5N6NHT1-F1
#
_cell.length_a   1.000
_cell.length_b   1.000
_cell.length_c   1.000
_cell.angle_alpha   90.00
_cell.angle_beta   90.00
_cell.angle_gamma   90.00
#
_symmetry.space_group_name_H-M   'P 1'
#
loop_
_entity.id
_entity.type
_entity.pdbx_description
1 polymer ?
#
loop_
_entity_poly.entity_id
_entity_poly.type
_entity_poly.pdbx_seq_one_letter_code
_entity_poly.pdbx_strand_id
1 'polypeptide(L)'
;MVRQVGCNFDGLGHGSCATGDCGSGQVECKGAGAAPPATLAEFTLGSGSGTQDFYDVSLVDGYNIQMIVEVRGGSGGCATTGCVDDLNRRCPSELRVADGGGCKSACETFGSPEYCCKGAFGTPAACQPTPYSELFKSACPKSYSYAFDDATSTFTCMDADDYTLVFCPSTRSQAVVGPSNQPTNEACRLKCRTME
;
A
#
# COMPACT_ATOMS: atom_id res chain seq x y z
N MET A 1 3.02 6.15 3.14
CA MET A 1 3.91 5.21 3.88
C MET A 1 4.06 3.93 3.06
N VAL A 2 5.21 3.26 3.15
CA VAL A 2 5.53 2.04 2.37
C VAL A 2 6.34 1.08 3.24
N ARG A 3 6.45 -0.19 2.84
CA ARG A 3 7.49 -1.10 3.34
C ARG A 3 8.49 -1.45 2.25
N GLN A 4 9.75 -1.22 2.56
CA GLN A 4 10.88 -1.71 1.78
C GLN A 4 11.05 -3.22 2.00
N VAL A 5 11.35 -3.96 0.93
CA VAL A 5 11.52 -5.43 0.97
C VAL A 5 12.83 -5.83 0.31
N GLY A 6 13.51 -6.83 0.86
CA GLY A 6 14.77 -7.35 0.32
C GLY A 6 15.91 -6.36 0.44
N CYS A 7 16.02 -5.68 1.59
CA CYS A 7 17.04 -4.68 1.83
C CYS A 7 18.39 -5.28 2.23
N ASN A 8 19.46 -4.68 1.74
CA ASN A 8 20.83 -4.99 2.16
C ASN A 8 21.56 -3.69 2.53
N PHE A 9 21.73 -3.46 3.83
CA PHE A 9 22.44 -2.30 4.36
C PHE A 9 23.76 -2.75 5.02
N ASP A 10 24.82 -1.97 4.82
CA ASP A 10 26.10 -2.16 5.49
C ASP A 10 26.05 -1.68 6.96
N GLY A 11 27.16 -1.86 7.69
CA GLY A 11 27.27 -1.42 9.09
C GLY A 11 27.21 0.10 9.31
N LEU A 12 27.23 0.90 8.24
CA LEU A 12 27.07 2.34 8.24
C LEU A 12 25.65 2.77 7.83
N GLY A 13 24.76 1.81 7.55
CA GLY A 13 23.39 2.06 7.13
C GLY A 13 23.26 2.43 5.65
N HIS A 14 24.27 2.16 4.82
CA HIS A 14 24.20 2.38 3.37
C HIS A 14 23.77 1.13 2.63
N GLY A 15 22.87 1.26 1.66
CA GLY A 15 22.32 0.10 0.99
C GLY A 15 21.17 0.43 0.05
N SER A 16 20.49 -0.63 -0.37
CA SER A 16 19.29 -0.55 -1.20
C SER A 16 18.36 -1.72 -0.92
N CYS A 17 17.12 -1.59 -1.41
CA CYS A 17 16.08 -2.60 -1.31
C CYS A 17 15.59 -3.04 -2.69
N ALA A 18 15.10 -4.28 -2.78
CA ALA A 18 14.58 -4.84 -4.02
C ALA A 18 13.27 -4.16 -4.47
N THR A 19 12.38 -3.82 -3.53
CA THR A 19 11.16 -3.05 -3.79
C THR A 19 10.90 -2.02 -2.70
N GLY A 20 10.21 -0.93 -3.06
CA GLY A 20 9.92 0.17 -2.16
C GLY A 20 11.13 1.01 -1.77
N ASP A 21 12.29 0.79 -2.39
CA ASP A 21 13.51 1.57 -2.17
C ASP A 21 13.25 3.05 -2.47
N CYS A 22 13.73 3.94 -1.61
CA CYS A 22 13.49 5.38 -1.77
C CYS A 22 14.70 6.15 -2.30
N GLY A 23 15.73 5.45 -2.79
CA GLY A 23 16.88 6.04 -3.46
C GLY A 23 17.78 6.90 -2.58
N SER A 24 17.54 6.97 -1.26
CA SER A 24 18.37 7.75 -0.34
C SER A 24 19.74 7.11 -0.10
N GLY A 25 19.89 5.84 -0.47
CA GLY A 25 21.06 5.02 -0.13
C GLY A 25 21.20 4.79 1.36
N GLN A 26 20.17 5.09 2.16
CA GLN A 26 20.13 4.98 3.62
C GLN A 26 18.85 4.29 4.07
N VAL A 27 18.82 3.82 5.32
CA VAL A 27 17.61 3.26 5.93
C VAL A 27 16.47 4.29 5.96
N GLU A 28 16.77 5.57 6.21
CA GLU A 28 15.80 6.65 6.21
C GLU A 28 15.56 7.22 4.81
N CYS A 29 14.29 7.41 4.44
CA CYS A 29 13.91 8.00 3.16
C CYS A 29 13.97 9.52 3.11
N LYS A 30 13.96 10.21 4.26
CA LYS A 30 14.08 11.69 4.35
C LYS A 30 13.11 12.45 3.42
N GLY A 31 11.90 11.94 3.28
CA GLY A 31 10.86 12.52 2.41
C GLY A 31 10.92 12.08 0.95
N ALA A 32 11.92 11.29 0.53
CA ALA A 32 11.92 10.66 -0.79
C ALA A 32 10.81 9.62 -0.90
N GLY A 33 10.14 9.61 -2.06
CA GLY A 33 9.14 8.61 -2.41
C GLY A 33 9.76 7.24 -2.69
N ALA A 34 8.97 6.19 -2.53
CA ALA A 34 9.38 4.84 -2.87
C ALA A 34 9.36 4.63 -4.39
N ALA A 35 10.37 3.96 -4.93
CA ALA A 35 10.40 3.53 -6.31
C ALA A 35 9.36 2.40 -6.54
N PRO A 36 8.47 2.55 -7.55
CA PRO A 36 7.53 1.49 -7.90
C PRO A 36 8.20 0.18 -8.36
N PRO A 37 7.59 -1.00 -8.11
CA PRO A 37 6.28 -1.16 -7.49
C PRO A 37 6.29 -1.07 -5.97
N ALA A 38 5.30 -0.38 -5.42
CA ALA A 38 5.14 -0.19 -3.98
C ALA A 38 3.66 -0.11 -3.59
N THR A 39 3.26 -0.93 -2.62
CA THR A 39 1.96 -0.75 -1.93
C THR A 39 2.08 0.42 -0.97
N LEU A 40 1.18 1.40 -1.09
CA LEU A 40 1.21 2.62 -0.30
C LEU A 40 0.05 2.65 0.70
N ALA A 41 0.30 3.12 1.92
CA ALA A 41 -0.74 3.60 2.81
C ALA A 41 -0.68 5.13 2.83
N GLU A 42 -1.80 5.78 2.51
CA GLU A 42 -1.91 7.21 2.35
C GLU A 42 -2.83 7.79 3.43
N PHE A 43 -2.49 8.97 3.94
CA PHE A 43 -3.18 9.61 5.05
C PHE A 43 -3.24 11.12 4.82
N THR A 44 -4.43 11.69 4.95
CA THR A 44 -4.67 13.12 5.13
C THR A 44 -5.32 13.28 6.50
N LEU A 45 -4.54 13.72 7.48
CA LEU A 45 -4.99 13.84 8.87
C LEU A 45 -5.57 15.23 9.14
N GLY A 46 -6.75 15.28 9.74
CA GLY A 46 -7.34 16.47 10.29
C GLY A 46 -6.57 16.98 11.51
N SER A 47 -6.76 18.25 11.87
CA SER A 47 -6.12 18.86 13.03
C SER A 47 -7.13 19.46 14.01
N GLY A 48 -7.09 18.98 15.26
CA GLY A 48 -8.02 19.40 16.32
C GLY A 48 -9.25 18.50 16.43
N SER A 49 -10.12 18.81 17.39
CA SER A 49 -11.32 18.02 17.67
C SER A 49 -12.42 18.24 16.63
N GLY A 50 -13.17 17.18 16.34
CA GLY A 50 -14.22 17.18 15.33
C GLY A 50 -13.68 17.18 13.90
N THR A 51 -12.44 16.73 13.68
CA THR A 51 -11.84 16.69 12.34
C THR A 51 -11.93 15.31 11.69
N GLN A 52 -11.96 15.31 10.36
CA GLN A 52 -12.07 14.12 9.54
C GLN A 52 -10.72 13.77 8.92
N ASP A 53 -10.28 12.56 9.17
CA ASP A 53 -9.15 11.95 8.49
C ASP A 53 -9.63 11.25 7.21
N PHE A 54 -8.80 11.28 6.18
CA PHE A 54 -8.92 10.46 4.98
C PHE A 54 -7.72 9.53 4.90
N TYR A 55 -7.97 8.26 4.61
CA TYR A 55 -6.92 7.27 4.51
C TYR A 55 -7.31 6.15 3.54
N ASP A 56 -6.29 5.52 2.98
CA ASP A 56 -6.45 4.45 2.01
C ASP A 56 -5.16 3.62 1.91
N VAL A 57 -5.29 2.50 1.20
CA VAL A 57 -4.15 1.76 0.68
C VAL A 57 -4.24 1.79 -0.84
N SER A 58 -3.14 2.15 -1.48
CA SER A 58 -3.06 2.37 -2.91
C SER A 58 -2.11 1.42 -3.59
N LEU A 59 -2.57 0.89 -4.73
CA LEU A 59 -1.83 0.04 -5.67
C LEU A 59 -1.61 0.72 -7.02
N VAL A 60 -1.85 2.04 -7.09
CA VAL A 60 -1.63 2.86 -8.29
C VAL A 60 -0.17 2.76 -8.74
N ASP A 61 0.74 2.75 -7.77
CA ASP A 61 2.19 2.58 -7.96
C ASP A 61 2.60 1.10 -7.89
N GLY A 62 1.67 0.16 -8.08
CA GLY A 62 1.94 -1.26 -8.05
C GLY A 62 1.81 -1.89 -6.66
N TYR A 63 2.26 -3.14 -6.57
CA TYR A 63 2.17 -3.97 -5.40
C TYR A 63 3.52 -4.61 -5.09
N ASN A 64 3.91 -4.63 -3.83
CA ASN A 64 5.07 -5.42 -3.38
C ASN A 64 4.75 -6.30 -2.18
N ILE A 65 3.83 -5.89 -1.30
CA ILE A 65 3.50 -6.62 -0.08
C ILE A 65 2.06 -6.41 0.35
N GLN A 66 1.47 -7.42 1.00
CA GLN A 66 0.17 -7.26 1.66
C GLN A 66 0.27 -6.17 2.74
N MET A 67 -0.71 -5.28 2.77
CA MET A 67 -0.78 -4.17 3.71
C MET A 67 -2.24 -3.87 4.03
N ILE A 68 -2.54 -3.69 5.32
CA ILE A 68 -3.82 -3.11 5.76
C ILE A 68 -3.56 -1.94 6.71
N VAL A 69 -4.54 -1.03 6.77
CA VAL A 69 -4.62 0.04 7.75
C VAL A 69 -5.81 -0.25 8.66
N GLU A 70 -5.53 -0.50 9.93
CA GLU A 70 -6.52 -0.61 11.00
C GLU A 70 -6.63 0.74 11.72
N VAL A 71 -7.85 1.15 12.08
CA VAL A 71 -8.12 2.39 12.82
C VAL A 71 -8.56 2.03 14.23
N ARG A 72 -8.09 2.79 15.23
CA ARG A 72 -8.53 2.68 16.63
C ARG A 72 -9.27 3.94 17.05
N GLY A 73 -10.39 3.78 17.74
CA GLY A 73 -11.20 4.90 18.21
C GLY A 73 -11.93 5.60 17.06
N GLY A 74 -12.30 6.85 17.29
CA GLY A 74 -13.04 7.67 16.33
C GLY A 74 -14.50 7.24 16.08
N SER A 75 -15.13 7.93 15.14
CA SER A 75 -16.52 7.70 14.74
C SER A 75 -16.77 7.93 13.25
N GLY A 76 -17.91 7.48 12.75
CA GLY A 76 -18.22 7.50 11.31
C GLY A 76 -17.76 6.24 10.60
N GLY A 77 -17.02 6.38 9.50
CA GLY A 77 -16.63 5.26 8.63
C GLY A 77 -15.64 4.29 9.28
N CYS A 78 -14.49 4.79 9.74
CA CYS A 78 -13.42 4.13 10.51
C CYS A 78 -13.13 2.66 10.13
N ALA A 79 -13.31 2.30 8.86
CA ALA A 79 -13.23 0.93 8.42
C ALA A 79 -11.80 0.55 8.02
N THR A 80 -11.41 -0.69 8.29
CA THR A 80 -10.15 -1.24 7.81
C THR A 80 -10.11 -1.25 6.28
N THR A 81 -9.03 -0.71 5.73
CA THR A 81 -8.71 -0.63 4.30
C THR A 81 -7.42 -1.40 3.99
N GLY A 82 -7.21 -1.80 2.74
CA GLY A 82 -6.01 -2.53 2.34
C GLY A 82 -6.21 -3.80 1.53
N CYS A 83 -5.08 -4.48 1.32
CA CYS A 83 -4.97 -5.72 0.59
C CYS A 83 -4.35 -6.84 1.44
N VAL A 84 -5.14 -7.89 1.66
CA VAL A 84 -4.70 -9.13 2.33
C VAL A 84 -4.29 -10.22 1.34
N ASP A 85 -4.68 -10.11 0.07
CA ASP A 85 -4.33 -11.06 -0.98
C ASP A 85 -2.87 -10.85 -1.43
N ASP A 86 -2.19 -11.96 -1.72
CA ASP A 86 -0.85 -11.94 -2.32
C ASP A 86 -0.93 -11.74 -3.84
N LEU A 87 -0.93 -10.47 -4.26
CA LEU A 87 -1.00 -10.09 -5.67
C LEU A 87 0.21 -10.54 -6.48
N ASN A 88 1.38 -10.78 -5.87
CA ASN A 88 2.55 -11.30 -6.58
C ASN A 88 2.26 -12.68 -7.21
N ARG A 89 1.37 -13.47 -6.60
CA ARG A 89 0.93 -14.78 -7.13
C ARG A 89 -0.05 -14.69 -8.30
N ARG A 90 -0.73 -13.56 -8.46
CA ARG A 90 -1.69 -13.29 -9.55
C ARG A 90 -1.13 -12.31 -10.58
N CYS A 91 0.10 -11.85 -10.40
CA CYS A 91 0.70 -10.83 -11.24
C CYS A 91 0.91 -11.34 -12.67
N PRO A 92 0.32 -10.69 -13.69
CA PRO A 92 0.59 -10.97 -15.10
C PRO A 92 2.08 -10.88 -15.40
N SER A 93 2.55 -11.68 -16.36
CA SER A 93 3.98 -11.77 -16.71
C SER A 93 4.61 -10.44 -17.08
N GLU A 94 3.87 -9.62 -17.80
CA GLU A 94 4.25 -8.30 -18.32
C GLU A 94 4.33 -7.23 -17.22
N LEU A 95 3.70 -7.47 -16.06
CA LEU A 95 3.74 -6.58 -14.90
C LEU A 95 4.74 -7.04 -13.83
N ARG A 96 5.30 -8.24 -13.97
CA ARG A 96 6.13 -8.85 -12.92
C ARG A 96 7.53 -8.23 -12.87
N VAL A 97 8.03 -7.99 -11.66
CA VAL A 97 9.45 -7.66 -11.44
C VAL A 97 10.28 -8.94 -11.58
N ALA A 98 11.46 -8.86 -12.20
CA ALA A 98 12.28 -10.03 -12.58
C ALA A 98 12.55 -11.02 -11.43
N ASP A 99 12.75 -10.51 -10.21
CA ASP A 99 13.02 -11.34 -9.02
C ASP A 99 11.76 -11.76 -8.24
N GLY A 100 10.57 -11.53 -8.80
CA GLY A 100 9.28 -11.99 -8.24
C GLY A 100 8.81 -11.25 -6.98
N GLY A 101 9.53 -10.21 -6.55
CA GLY A 101 9.24 -9.45 -5.33
C GLY A 101 8.21 -8.32 -5.47
N GLY A 102 7.60 -8.17 -6.64
CA GLY A 102 6.62 -7.11 -6.89
C GLY A 102 5.85 -7.27 -8.22
N CYS A 103 4.71 -6.58 -8.28
CA CYS A 103 3.84 -6.45 -9.43
C CYS A 103 3.65 -4.97 -9.76
N LYS A 104 4.14 -4.53 -10.91
CA LYS A 104 3.95 -3.17 -11.43
C LYS A 104 2.48 -2.92 -11.75
N SER A 105 2.05 -1.67 -11.64
CA SER A 105 0.79 -1.26 -12.25
C SER A 105 0.94 -1.15 -13.77
N ALA A 106 -0.18 -1.04 -14.48
CA ALA A 106 -0.15 -0.81 -15.91
C ALA A 106 0.47 0.56 -16.28
N CYS A 107 0.29 1.58 -15.43
CA CYS A 107 0.93 2.87 -15.64
C CYS A 107 2.45 2.74 -15.60
N GLU A 108 2.98 2.04 -14.59
CA GLU A 108 4.42 1.84 -14.42
C GLU A 108 5.04 0.98 -15.52
N THR A 109 4.29 0.05 -16.09
CA THR A 109 4.79 -0.82 -17.17
C THR A 109 4.70 -0.15 -18.54
N PHE A 110 3.56 0.48 -18.86
CA PHE A 110 3.27 0.93 -20.22
C PHE A 110 3.40 2.45 -20.41
N GLY A 111 3.28 3.24 -19.33
CA GLY A 111 3.38 4.69 -19.36
C GLY A 111 2.30 5.41 -20.19
N SER A 112 1.29 4.68 -20.68
CA SER A 112 0.30 5.25 -21.58
C SER A 112 -0.68 6.16 -20.82
N PRO A 113 -1.20 7.23 -21.45
CA PRO A 113 -2.12 8.16 -20.81
C PRO A 113 -3.37 7.49 -20.21
N GLU A 114 -3.85 6.41 -20.83
CA GLU A 114 -5.01 5.62 -20.42
C GLU A 114 -4.76 4.93 -19.07
N TYR A 115 -3.57 4.36 -18.87
CA TYR A 115 -3.24 3.66 -17.62
C TYR A 115 -2.81 4.63 -16.52
N CYS A 116 -2.20 5.74 -16.90
CA CYS A 116 -1.70 6.75 -15.96
C CYS A 116 -2.70 7.86 -15.66
N CYS A 117 -3.88 7.84 -16.28
CA CYS A 117 -4.89 8.89 -16.20
C CYS A 117 -4.33 10.30 -16.47
N LYS A 118 -3.59 10.47 -17.57
CA LYS A 118 -2.95 11.74 -17.97
C LYS A 118 -3.56 12.32 -19.24
N GLY A 119 -3.41 13.63 -19.42
CA GLY A 119 -3.86 14.33 -20.65
C GLY A 119 -5.36 14.18 -20.88
N ALA A 120 -5.75 13.60 -22.01
CA ALA A 120 -7.17 13.34 -22.34
C ALA A 120 -7.86 12.42 -21.32
N PHE A 121 -7.10 11.63 -20.57
CA PHE A 121 -7.57 10.74 -19.51
C PHE A 121 -7.43 11.39 -18.11
N GLY A 122 -7.21 12.70 -18.02
CA GLY A 122 -7.02 13.39 -16.74
C GLY A 122 -8.28 13.60 -15.89
N THR A 123 -9.38 12.91 -16.19
CA THR A 123 -10.65 13.02 -15.45
C THR A 123 -11.24 11.64 -15.17
N PRO A 124 -12.02 11.47 -14.09
CA PRO A 124 -12.70 10.20 -13.80
C PRO A 124 -13.62 9.72 -14.93
N ALA A 125 -14.24 10.65 -15.67
CA ALA A 125 -15.09 10.31 -16.80
C ALA A 125 -14.30 9.74 -18.00
N ALA A 126 -13.05 10.17 -18.18
CA ALA A 126 -12.23 9.75 -19.30
C ALA A 126 -11.33 8.55 -18.98
N CYS A 127 -10.77 8.45 -17.78
CA CYS A 127 -9.94 7.31 -17.36
C CYS A 127 -10.80 6.23 -16.73
N GLN A 128 -11.12 5.22 -17.53
CA GLN A 128 -11.93 4.08 -17.09
C GLN A 128 -11.05 2.96 -16.51
N PRO A 129 -11.61 2.08 -15.66
CA PRO A 129 -10.95 0.84 -15.28
C PRO A 129 -10.48 0.04 -16.50
N THR A 130 -9.37 -0.66 -16.33
CA THR A 130 -8.76 -1.52 -17.37
C THR A 130 -8.65 -2.94 -16.85
N PRO A 131 -8.43 -3.96 -17.70
CA PRO A 131 -8.25 -5.33 -17.22
C PRO A 131 -7.15 -5.47 -16.15
N TYR A 132 -6.12 -4.64 -16.20
CA TYR A 132 -5.05 -4.63 -15.20
C TYR A 132 -5.49 -4.04 -13.85
N SER A 133 -6.19 -2.90 -13.86
CA SER A 133 -6.69 -2.31 -12.60
C SER A 133 -7.83 -3.13 -12.02
N GLU A 134 -8.66 -3.76 -12.85
CA GLU A 134 -9.68 -4.72 -12.41
C GLU A 134 -9.07 -5.97 -11.76
N LEU A 135 -7.94 -6.48 -12.28
CA LEU A 135 -7.21 -7.57 -11.63
C LEU A 135 -6.77 -7.18 -10.22
N PHE A 136 -6.19 -5.99 -10.06
CA PHE A 136 -5.76 -5.48 -8.76
C PHE A 136 -6.95 -5.29 -7.82
N LYS A 137 -8.04 -4.72 -8.34
CA LYS A 137 -9.26 -4.49 -7.57
C LYS A 137 -9.93 -5.78 -7.11
N SER A 138 -9.94 -6.80 -7.96
CA SER A 138 -10.54 -8.10 -7.64
C SER A 138 -9.82 -8.80 -6.48
N ALA A 139 -8.51 -8.63 -6.36
CA ALA A 139 -7.73 -9.16 -5.24
C ALA A 139 -7.82 -8.26 -3.99
N CYS A 140 -7.90 -6.95 -4.19
CA CYS A 140 -7.83 -5.95 -3.13
C CYS A 140 -9.01 -4.97 -3.24
N PRO A 141 -10.25 -5.40 -2.94
CA PRO A 141 -11.45 -4.60 -3.19
C PRO A 141 -11.53 -3.33 -2.33
N LYS A 142 -10.73 -3.24 -1.27
CA LYS A 142 -10.61 -2.08 -0.38
C LYS A 142 -9.31 -1.30 -0.60
N SER A 143 -8.71 -1.38 -1.78
CA SER A 143 -7.54 -0.59 -2.14
C SER A 143 -7.78 0.11 -3.47
N TYR A 144 -7.14 1.26 -3.67
CA TYR A 144 -7.09 1.89 -4.98
C TYR A 144 -6.37 0.97 -5.95
N SER A 145 -6.99 0.69 -7.10
CA SER A 145 -6.36 -0.07 -8.18
C SER A 145 -5.87 0.80 -9.35
N TYR A 146 -6.36 2.04 -9.44
CA TYR A 146 -5.95 3.07 -10.39
C TYR A 146 -6.34 4.46 -9.85
N ALA A 147 -5.91 5.53 -10.52
CA ALA A 147 -5.93 6.89 -9.97
C ALA A 147 -7.31 7.48 -9.62
N PHE A 148 -8.41 6.98 -10.19
CA PHE A 148 -9.76 7.49 -9.93
C PHE A 148 -10.71 6.44 -9.32
N ASP A 149 -10.16 5.49 -8.56
CA ASP A 149 -10.92 4.45 -7.84
C ASP A 149 -11.47 4.93 -6.48
N ASP A 150 -11.95 6.18 -6.41
CA ASP A 150 -12.32 6.82 -5.14
C ASP A 150 -13.49 6.11 -4.43
N ALA A 151 -14.51 5.71 -5.21
CA ALA A 151 -15.81 5.29 -4.72
C ALA A 151 -15.77 4.08 -3.76
N THR A 152 -14.72 3.28 -3.82
CA THR A 152 -14.57 2.07 -3.00
C THR A 152 -13.24 2.00 -2.24
N SER A 153 -12.43 3.06 -2.32
CA SER A 153 -11.04 3.01 -1.85
C SER A 153 -10.68 4.15 -0.90
N THR A 154 -11.45 5.24 -0.87
CA THR A 154 -11.30 6.30 0.14
C THR A 154 -12.06 5.95 1.40
N PHE A 155 -11.36 5.96 2.53
CA PHE A 155 -11.96 5.73 3.84
C PHE A 155 -11.80 6.98 4.70
N THR A 156 -12.79 7.23 5.56
CA THR A 156 -12.78 8.36 6.47
C THR A 156 -12.98 7.93 7.91
N CYS A 157 -12.44 8.69 8.85
CA CYS A 157 -12.70 8.50 10.28
C CYS A 157 -12.69 9.87 10.97
N MET A 158 -13.68 10.13 11.81
CA MET A 158 -13.72 11.33 12.65
C MET A 158 -12.97 11.05 13.94
N ASP A 159 -12.06 11.94 14.33
CA ASP A 159 -11.36 11.90 15.63
C ASP A 159 -10.74 10.51 15.94
N ALA A 160 -10.01 9.94 14.98
CA ALA A 160 -9.30 8.68 15.19
C ALA A 160 -8.23 8.83 16.29
N ASP A 161 -8.14 7.85 17.20
CA ASP A 161 -7.10 7.87 18.23
C ASP A 161 -5.73 7.53 17.64
N ASP A 162 -5.70 6.49 16.80
CA ASP A 162 -4.47 5.88 16.29
C ASP A 162 -4.76 5.10 15.00
N TYR A 163 -3.72 4.97 14.16
CA TYR A 163 -3.70 4.07 13.01
C TYR A 163 -2.66 2.96 13.22
N THR A 164 -2.94 1.75 12.73
CA THR A 164 -1.98 0.64 12.72
C THR A 164 -1.84 0.09 11.31
N LEU A 165 -0.65 0.22 10.73
CA LEU A 165 -0.29 -0.44 9.49
C LEU A 165 0.13 -1.87 9.82
N VAL A 166 -0.48 -2.85 9.15
CA VAL A 166 -0.13 -4.26 9.30
C VAL A 166 0.38 -4.78 7.97
N PHE A 167 1.62 -5.24 7.94
CA PHE A 167 2.24 -5.90 6.80
C PHE A 167 2.04 -7.41 6.92
N CYS A 168 1.84 -8.10 5.79
CA CYS A 168 1.56 -9.54 5.77
C CYS A 168 0.47 -9.95 6.79
N PRO A 169 -0.70 -9.28 6.83
CA PRO A 169 -1.77 -9.62 7.76
C PRO A 169 -2.17 -11.08 7.57
N SER A 170 -2.06 -11.88 8.63
CA SER A 170 -2.44 -13.29 8.59
C SER A 170 -3.95 -13.37 8.31
N THR A 171 -4.35 -14.10 7.28
CA THR A 171 -5.74 -14.57 7.20
C THR A 171 -5.96 -15.43 8.44
N ARG A 172 -6.97 -15.14 9.27
CA ARG A 172 -7.31 -15.97 10.44
C ARG A 172 -7.80 -17.35 9.98
N SER A 173 -6.87 -18.21 9.59
CA SER A 173 -7.08 -19.64 9.31
C SER A 173 -5.83 -20.50 9.52
N GLN A 174 -4.72 -19.95 10.06
CA GLN A 174 -3.56 -20.76 10.45
C GLN A 174 -3.19 -20.52 11.91
N ALA A 175 -4.05 -21.02 12.79
CA ALA A 175 -3.57 -21.60 14.04
C ALA A 175 -2.90 -22.94 13.70
N VAL A 176 -1.67 -22.88 13.14
CA VAL A 176 -0.83 -24.07 13.02
C VAL A 176 0.01 -24.14 14.30
N VAL A 177 -0.38 -25.07 15.17
CA VAL A 177 0.42 -25.53 16.30
C VAL A 177 1.68 -26.18 15.73
N GLY A 178 2.83 -25.53 15.86
CA GLY A 178 4.14 -26.09 15.50
C GLY A 178 5.28 -25.12 15.85
N PRO A 179 6.44 -25.59 16.32
CA PRO A 179 7.53 -24.72 16.74
C PRO A 179 8.35 -24.33 15.50
N SER A 180 8.13 -23.13 14.98
CA SER A 180 9.04 -22.53 14.00
C SER A 180 9.22 -21.06 14.33
N ASN A 181 10.47 -20.60 14.26
CA ASN A 181 10.94 -19.21 14.38
C ASN A 181 10.22 -18.27 13.40
N GLN A 182 8.94 -18.01 13.62
CA GLN A 182 8.19 -16.95 12.97
C GLN A 182 8.33 -15.70 13.84
N PRO A 183 8.74 -14.56 13.27
CA PRO A 183 8.72 -13.31 14.00
C PRO A 183 7.29 -13.08 14.52
N THR A 184 7.17 -12.77 15.82
CA THR A 184 5.90 -12.49 16.47
C THR A 184 5.12 -11.45 15.67
N ASN A 185 3.80 -11.60 15.54
CA ASN A 185 2.90 -10.71 14.77
C ASN A 185 3.10 -9.20 15.04
N GLU A 186 3.71 -8.84 16.16
CA GLU A 186 4.09 -7.48 16.55
C GLU A 186 5.18 -6.86 15.65
N ALA A 187 6.11 -7.67 15.09
CA ALA A 187 7.16 -7.22 14.18
C ALA A 187 6.65 -6.79 12.79
N CYS A 188 5.37 -7.06 12.49
CA CYS A 188 4.71 -6.69 11.25
C CYS A 188 3.70 -5.55 11.42
N ARG A 189 3.61 -4.96 12.61
CA ARG A 189 2.69 -3.88 12.94
C ARG A 189 3.46 -2.59 13.19
N LEU A 190 3.11 -1.53 12.47
CA LEU A 190 3.59 -0.18 12.70
C LEU A 190 2.44 0.66 13.23
N LYS A 191 2.56 1.16 14.47
CA LYS A 191 1.59 2.11 15.03
C LYS A 191 1.95 3.52 14.58
N CYS A 192 1.00 4.19 13.95
CA CYS A 192 1.07 5.59 13.60
C CYS A 192 0.18 6.35 14.59
N ARG A 193 0.81 7.12 15.48
CA ARG A 193 0.07 8.04 16.35
C ARG A 193 -0.08 9.38 15.65
N THR A 194 -1.23 10.02 15.82
CA THR A 194 -1.37 11.46 15.64
C THR A 194 -0.44 12.13 16.67
N MET A 195 0.43 13.04 16.21
CA MET A 195 1.24 13.84 17.12
C MET A 195 0.34 14.94 17.70
N GLU A 196 0.08 14.89 19.02
CA GLU A 196 -0.46 16.01 19.79
C GLU A 196 0.57 17.12 19.99
#